data_AF-A0A565AU03-F1
#
_entry.id   AF-A0A565AU03-F1
#
_cell.length_a   1.000
_cell.length_b   1.000
_cell.length_c   1.000
_cell.angle_alpha   90.00
_cell.angle_beta   90.00
_cell.angle_gamma   90.00
#
_symmetry.space_group_name_H-M   'P 1'
#
loop_
_entity.id
_entity.type
_entity.pdbx_description
1 polymer ?
#
loop_
_entity_poly.entity_id
_entity_poly.type
_entity_poly.pdbx_seq_one_letter_code
_entity_poly.pdbx_strand_id
1 'polypeptide(L)'
;MATKALVIINCIILAIGNCGGPLIMRLYFNNGGKRIWFSSFLETAGFPIIFIPLFFSYLNRLRRNNNGSENISFFLIKPRLLIAAVLVGILSGFDNYLYAYGIAYLPVSTAALIIASQLAFIAIFSYFMVNHKFTPFTINAVVLLTVGAAVLGMHTETDKPVHETHKQYVIGFLMTVAAAVMYAFILPLVELAYQKAKQPMSYTLVLEVQLILCFFASLVSLIGMYIAGDFKALLIEAREFKLGEAMFYVVVVFSAIIWQGFFLGAIGLIFCASSLVSGIMISVLLPITEVLAVIFYHEKFQAEKGLSLALSLWGFVSYFYGEIKSEKDQKRIQQESELASLSRTISEC
;
A
#
# COMPACT_ATOMS: atom_id res chain seq x y z
N MET A 1 -8.84 -3.88 20.05
CA MET A 1 -8.25 -2.55 19.78
C MET A 1 -6.81 -2.74 19.40
N ALA A 2 -6.39 -2.33 18.20
CA ALA A 2 -4.98 -2.17 17.90
C ALA A 2 -4.40 -1.12 18.86
N THR A 3 -3.26 -1.40 19.48
CA THR A 3 -2.58 -0.40 20.30
C THR A 3 -2.13 0.76 19.39
N LYS A 4 -2.19 2.00 19.88
CA LYS A 4 -1.73 3.19 19.13
C LYS A 4 -0.31 3.01 18.56
N ALA A 5 0.54 2.29 19.29
CA ALA A 5 1.87 1.90 18.83
C ALA A 5 1.86 1.09 17.52
N LEU A 6 0.93 0.14 17.35
CA LEU A 6 0.84 -0.70 16.17
C LEU A 6 0.40 0.11 14.93
N VAL A 7 -0.46 1.11 15.10
CA VAL A 7 -0.82 2.04 14.02
C VAL A 7 0.40 2.85 13.58
N ILE A 8 1.13 3.44 14.54
CA ILE A 8 2.33 4.25 14.25
C ILE A 8 3.40 3.43 13.55
N ILE A 9 3.65 2.19 14.00
CA ILE A 9 4.62 1.28 13.37
C ILE A 9 4.22 1.01 11.91
N ASN A 10 2.95 0.71 11.63
CA ASN A 10 2.49 0.46 10.27
C ASN A 10 2.56 1.72 9.39
N CYS A 11 2.28 2.92 9.93
CA CYS A 11 2.50 4.17 9.20
C CYS A 11 3.97 4.38 8.81
N ILE A 12 4.92 4.10 9.71
CA ILE A 12 6.36 4.24 9.44
C ILE A 12 6.81 3.22 8.39
N ILE A 13 6.41 1.96 8.55
CA ILE A 13 6.73 0.88 7.62
C ILE A 13 6.16 1.19 6.22
N LEU A 14 4.92 1.68 6.15
CA LEU A 14 4.30 2.13 4.91
C LEU A 14 5.04 3.32 4.30
N ALA A 15 5.45 4.31 5.10
CA ALA A 15 6.20 5.47 4.62
C ALA A 15 7.53 5.07 3.97
N ILE A 16 8.26 4.14 4.59
CA ILE A 16 9.51 3.60 4.03
C ILE A 16 9.24 2.94 2.68
N GLY A 17 8.22 2.07 2.61
CA GLY A 17 7.89 1.36 1.38
C GLY A 17 7.37 2.26 0.27
N ASN A 18 6.42 3.13 0.58
CA ASN A 18 5.78 4.02 -0.39
C ASN A 18 6.75 5.04 -0.98
N CYS A 19 7.65 5.59 -0.15
CA CYS A 19 8.66 6.54 -0.63
C CYS A 19 9.84 5.83 -1.29
N GLY A 20 10.34 4.75 -0.69
CA GLY A 20 11.53 4.05 -1.17
C GLY A 20 11.30 3.17 -2.40
N GLY A 21 10.15 2.51 -2.49
CA GLY A 21 9.82 1.53 -3.53
C GLY A 21 9.87 2.11 -4.95
N PRO A 22 9.16 3.22 -5.22
CA PRO A 22 9.21 3.87 -6.53
C PRO A 22 10.62 4.37 -6.88
N LEU A 23 11.36 4.88 -5.88
CA LEU A 23 12.72 5.39 -6.09
C LEU A 23 13.69 4.26 -6.46
N ILE A 24 13.70 3.15 -5.73
CA ILE A 24 14.61 2.03 -6.03
C ILE A 24 14.24 1.31 -7.33
N MET A 25 12.93 1.25 -7.64
CA MET A 25 12.46 0.75 -8.93
C MET A 25 12.95 1.64 -10.07
N ARG A 26 12.91 2.97 -9.89
CA ARG A 26 13.47 3.91 -10.88
C ARG A 26 14.98 3.77 -11.01
N LEU A 27 15.69 3.51 -9.91
CA LEU A 27 17.13 3.26 -9.93
C LEU A 27 17.47 2.07 -10.83
N TYR A 28 16.69 0.99 -10.72
CA TYR A 28 16.84 -0.21 -11.55
C TYR A 28 16.68 0.12 -13.05
N PHE A 29 15.58 0.76 -13.44
CA PHE A 29 15.31 1.08 -14.86
C PHE A 29 16.33 2.08 -15.44
N ASN A 30 16.71 3.12 -14.69
CA ASN A 30 17.68 4.12 -15.16
C ASN A 30 19.08 3.53 -15.42
N ASN A 31 19.44 2.47 -14.69
CA ASN A 31 20.77 1.86 -14.72
C ASN A 31 20.88 0.62 -15.61
N GLY A 32 19.94 0.43 -16.54
CA GLY A 32 20.01 -0.61 -17.57
C GLY A 32 19.05 -1.78 -17.35
N GLY A 33 18.25 -1.76 -16.28
CA GLY A 33 17.15 -2.69 -16.08
C GLY A 33 16.08 -2.53 -17.15
N LYS A 34 15.67 -3.64 -17.78
CA LYS A 34 14.65 -3.65 -18.86
C LYS A 34 13.51 -4.63 -18.56
N ARG A 35 13.63 -5.48 -17.54
CA ARG A 35 12.70 -6.58 -17.27
C ARG A 35 11.56 -6.12 -16.38
N ILE A 36 10.43 -5.79 -16.99
CA ILE A 36 9.23 -5.30 -16.29
C ILE A 36 8.64 -6.39 -15.38
N TRP A 37 8.56 -7.64 -15.86
CA TRP A 37 8.07 -8.76 -15.05
C TRP A 37 8.98 -9.06 -13.86
N PHE A 38 10.29 -8.91 -14.03
CA PHE A 38 11.23 -9.00 -12.92
C PHE A 38 11.01 -7.88 -11.90
N SER A 39 10.87 -6.62 -12.35
CA SER A 39 10.55 -5.51 -11.45
C SER A 39 9.25 -5.74 -10.68
N SER A 40 8.20 -6.22 -11.35
CA SER A 40 6.92 -6.62 -10.74
C SER A 40 7.09 -7.74 -9.72
N PHE A 41 7.95 -8.73 -10.00
CA PHE A 41 8.27 -9.79 -9.05
C PHE A 41 8.94 -9.22 -7.79
N LEU A 42 9.88 -8.27 -7.93
CA LEU A 42 10.58 -7.66 -6.79
C LEU A 42 9.64 -6.96 -5.81
N GLU A 43 8.50 -6.43 -6.27
CA GLU A 43 7.52 -5.79 -5.39
C GLU A 43 6.98 -6.75 -4.32
N THR A 44 6.87 -8.05 -4.61
CA THR A 44 6.32 -9.02 -3.65
C THR A 44 7.28 -10.13 -3.25
N ALA A 45 8.44 -10.25 -3.90
CA ALA A 45 9.46 -11.25 -3.60
C ALA A 45 10.02 -11.15 -2.17
N GLY A 46 9.83 -10.01 -1.49
CA GLY A 46 10.21 -9.81 -0.09
C GLY A 46 9.34 -10.55 0.93
N PHE A 47 8.31 -11.26 0.50
CA PHE A 47 7.39 -11.99 1.39
C PHE A 47 8.03 -12.94 2.41
N PRO A 48 9.19 -13.59 2.17
CA PRO A 48 9.80 -14.47 3.16
C PRO A 48 10.15 -13.77 4.48
N ILE A 49 10.33 -12.44 4.47
CA ILE A 49 10.57 -11.65 5.68
C ILE A 49 9.41 -11.78 6.67
N ILE A 50 8.18 -12.04 6.20
CA ILE A 50 6.99 -12.22 7.03
C ILE A 50 7.09 -13.48 7.91
N PHE A 51 7.88 -14.48 7.53
CA PHE A 51 8.08 -15.66 8.37
C PHE A 51 8.71 -15.33 9.71
N ILE A 52 9.49 -14.26 9.81
CA ILE A 52 10.15 -13.84 11.06
C ILE A 52 9.10 -13.49 12.14
N PRO A 53 8.19 -12.51 11.94
CA PRO A 53 7.17 -12.20 12.95
C PRO A 53 6.18 -13.35 13.15
N LEU A 54 5.89 -14.16 12.13
CA LEU A 54 5.05 -15.35 12.28
C LEU A 54 5.71 -16.41 13.18
N PHE A 55 7.01 -16.64 13.02
CA PHE A 55 7.78 -17.56 13.85
C PHE A 55 7.80 -17.12 15.31
N PHE A 56 8.06 -15.84 15.59
CA PHE A 56 7.98 -15.31 16.96
C PHE A 56 6.57 -15.42 17.55
N SER A 57 5.53 -15.16 16.76
CA SER A 57 4.14 -15.34 17.18
C SER A 57 3.83 -16.80 17.52
N TYR A 58 4.33 -17.74 16.72
CA TYR A 58 4.21 -19.17 16.96
C TYR A 58 4.92 -19.61 18.25
N LEU A 59 6.16 -19.16 18.48
CA LEU A 59 6.90 -19.44 19.72
C LEU A 59 6.19 -18.88 20.96
N ASN A 60 5.62 -17.68 20.86
CA ASN A 60 4.85 -17.08 21.96
C ASN A 60 3.57 -17.87 22.25
N ARG A 61 2.88 -18.39 21.22
CA ARG A 61 1.72 -19.27 21.38
C ARG A 61 2.09 -20.59 22.03
N LEU A 62 3.20 -21.20 21.62
CA LEU A 62 3.77 -22.40 22.26
C LEU A 62 4.02 -22.17 23.74
N ARG A 63 4.72 -21.10 24.09
CA ARG A 63 5.06 -20.77 25.49
C ARG A 63 3.81 -20.50 26.34
N ARG A 64 2.78 -19.89 25.77
CA ARG A 64 1.51 -19.60 26.45
C ARG A 64 0.63 -20.84 26.62
N ASN A 65 0.85 -21.89 25.83
CA ASN A 65 0.11 -23.16 25.89
C ASN A 65 0.73 -24.19 26.85
N ASN A 66 1.62 -23.79 27.76
CA ASN A 66 2.25 -24.67 28.75
C ASN A 66 1.26 -25.38 29.71
N ASN A 67 -0.05 -25.10 29.63
CA ASN A 67 -1.10 -25.79 30.38
C ASN A 67 -1.90 -26.82 29.56
N GLY A 68 -1.48 -27.16 28.33
CA GLY A 68 -1.75 -28.45 27.69
C GLY A 68 -3.20 -28.82 27.32
N SER A 69 -3.95 -27.96 26.62
CA SER A 69 -5.33 -28.32 26.21
C SER A 69 -5.71 -28.06 24.74
N GLU A 70 -4.85 -27.46 23.92
CA GLU A 70 -5.20 -27.18 22.50
C GLU A 70 -4.10 -27.56 21.51
N ASN A 71 -4.51 -28.18 20.39
CA ASN A 71 -3.67 -28.39 19.20
C ASN A 71 -3.26 -27.03 18.61
N ILE A 72 -1.97 -26.69 18.68
CA ILE A 72 -1.45 -25.44 18.12
C ILE A 72 -1.31 -25.59 16.61
N SER A 73 -2.22 -24.99 15.85
CA SER A 73 -2.08 -24.91 14.39
C SER A 73 -0.94 -23.97 13.99
N PHE A 74 -0.12 -24.39 13.01
CA PHE A 74 0.95 -23.56 12.44
C PHE A 74 0.39 -22.36 11.67
N PHE A 75 -0.71 -22.56 10.93
CA PHE A 75 -1.51 -21.51 10.29
C PHE A 75 -2.87 -21.37 10.99
N LEU A 76 -3.33 -20.13 11.19
CA LEU A 76 -4.65 -19.82 11.74
C LEU A 76 -5.72 -19.59 10.64
N ILE A 77 -5.28 -19.37 9.39
CA ILE A 77 -6.16 -19.00 8.29
C ILE A 77 -7.19 -20.10 7.93
N LYS A 78 -8.48 -19.76 8.02
CA LYS A 78 -9.57 -20.60 7.50
C LYS A 78 -9.68 -20.55 5.97
N PRO A 79 -10.26 -21.59 5.33
CA PRO A 79 -10.35 -21.70 3.87
C PRO A 79 -11.01 -20.52 3.15
N ARG A 80 -12.04 -19.90 3.73
CA ARG A 80 -12.72 -18.75 3.10
C ARG A 80 -11.79 -17.55 2.94
N LEU A 81 -11.02 -17.23 4.00
CA LEU A 81 -10.07 -16.13 3.97
C LEU A 81 -8.85 -16.49 3.11
N LEU A 82 -8.46 -17.76 3.10
CA LEU A 82 -7.43 -18.27 2.19
C LEU A 82 -7.82 -18.02 0.73
N ILE A 83 -9.03 -18.43 0.30
CA ILE A 83 -9.50 -18.21 -1.08
C ILE A 83 -9.51 -16.71 -1.42
N ALA A 84 -9.99 -15.87 -0.51
CA ALA A 84 -9.95 -14.42 -0.70
C ALA A 84 -8.51 -13.90 -0.86
N ALA A 85 -7.58 -14.34 -0.02
CA ALA A 85 -6.17 -13.97 -0.08
C ALA A 85 -5.51 -14.42 -1.40
N VAL A 86 -5.86 -15.61 -1.91
CA VAL A 86 -5.39 -16.10 -3.21
C VAL A 86 -5.90 -15.21 -4.34
N LEU A 87 -7.20 -14.92 -4.39
CA LEU A 87 -7.79 -14.08 -5.43
C LEU A 87 -7.21 -12.67 -5.43
N VAL A 88 -7.06 -12.08 -4.23
CA VAL A 88 -6.42 -10.79 -4.06
C VAL A 88 -4.96 -10.85 -4.50
N GLY A 89 -4.21 -11.88 -4.11
CA GLY A 89 -2.80 -12.04 -4.51
C GLY A 89 -2.62 -12.13 -6.02
N ILE A 90 -3.48 -12.87 -6.72
CA ILE A 90 -3.47 -12.93 -8.19
C ILE A 90 -3.73 -11.53 -8.78
N LEU A 91 -4.73 -10.81 -8.27
CA LEU A 91 -5.05 -9.46 -8.72
C LEU A 91 -3.90 -8.49 -8.46
N SER A 92 -3.26 -8.56 -7.29
CA SER A 92 -2.07 -7.78 -6.95
C SER A 92 -0.88 -8.11 -7.85
N GLY A 93 -0.70 -9.36 -8.27
CA GLY A 93 0.34 -9.71 -9.24
C GLY A 93 0.18 -8.98 -10.58
N PHE A 94 -1.06 -8.86 -11.07
CA PHE A 94 -1.34 -8.03 -12.25
C PHE A 94 -1.13 -6.54 -11.97
N ASP A 95 -1.47 -6.08 -10.76
CA ASP A 95 -1.34 -4.68 -10.36
C ASP A 95 0.11 -4.24 -10.35
N ASN A 96 0.97 -5.04 -9.73
CA ASN A 96 2.42 -4.86 -9.74
C ASN A 96 2.97 -4.79 -11.18
N TYR A 97 2.44 -5.62 -12.10
CA TYR A 97 2.88 -5.54 -13.50
C TYR A 97 2.49 -4.22 -14.15
N LEU A 98 1.24 -3.77 -13.98
CA LEU A 98 0.78 -2.48 -14.48
C LEU A 98 1.57 -1.31 -13.89
N TYR A 99 1.85 -1.38 -12.59
CA TYR A 99 2.63 -0.38 -11.86
C TYR A 99 4.10 -0.33 -12.33
N ALA A 100 4.78 -1.47 -12.37
CA ALA A 100 6.15 -1.58 -12.88
C ALA A 100 6.26 -1.11 -14.34
N TYR A 101 5.25 -1.41 -15.17
CA TYR A 101 5.19 -0.91 -16.54
C TYR A 101 5.09 0.62 -16.56
N GLY A 102 4.26 1.21 -15.70
CA GLY A 102 4.18 2.65 -15.51
C GLY A 102 5.54 3.29 -15.21
N ILE A 103 6.23 2.80 -14.17
CA ILE A 103 7.53 3.33 -13.73
C ILE A 103 8.65 3.12 -14.75
N ALA A 104 8.57 2.08 -15.59
CA ALA A 104 9.52 1.85 -16.67
C ALA A 104 9.50 2.99 -17.70
N TYR A 105 8.32 3.53 -18.03
CA TYR A 105 8.15 4.49 -19.14
C TYR A 105 7.77 5.91 -18.70
N LEU A 106 7.42 6.12 -17.43
CA LEU A 106 7.09 7.43 -16.86
C LEU A 106 8.12 7.84 -15.80
N PRO A 107 8.40 9.16 -15.66
CA PRO A 107 9.06 9.68 -14.46
C PRO A 107 8.29 9.30 -13.19
N VAL A 108 8.98 9.23 -12.05
CA VAL A 108 8.36 8.83 -10.78
C VAL A 108 7.29 9.84 -10.39
N SER A 109 7.56 11.14 -10.59
CA SER A 109 6.57 12.18 -10.32
C SER A 109 5.32 12.08 -11.21
N THR A 110 5.44 11.76 -12.50
CA THR A 110 4.27 11.54 -13.38
C THR A 110 3.47 10.29 -12.99
N ALA A 111 4.14 9.22 -12.54
CA ALA A 111 3.43 8.03 -12.07
C ALA A 111 2.71 8.28 -10.74
N ALA A 112 3.39 8.91 -9.78
CA ALA A 112 2.82 9.28 -8.48
C ALA A 112 1.57 10.17 -8.63
N LEU A 113 1.63 11.08 -9.59
CA LEU A 113 0.54 11.92 -10.04
C LEU A 113 -0.73 11.17 -10.43
N ILE A 114 -0.58 10.23 -11.37
CA ILE A 114 -1.70 9.43 -11.86
C ILE A 114 -2.25 8.58 -10.72
N ILE A 115 -1.36 8.01 -9.90
CA ILE A 115 -1.71 7.16 -8.76
C ILE A 115 -2.41 7.96 -7.66
N ALA A 116 -2.17 9.25 -7.52
CA ALA A 116 -2.88 10.07 -6.54
C ALA A 116 -4.40 10.08 -6.80
N SER A 117 -4.86 9.88 -8.04
CA SER A 117 -6.27 9.70 -8.38
C SER A 117 -6.91 8.45 -7.74
N GLN A 118 -6.11 7.47 -7.32
CA GLN A 118 -6.59 6.24 -6.69
C GLN A 118 -7.43 6.51 -5.45
N LEU A 119 -7.18 7.61 -4.72
CA LEU A 119 -7.93 7.89 -3.49
C LEU A 119 -9.42 8.10 -3.73
N ALA A 120 -9.77 8.76 -4.84
CA ALA A 120 -11.16 8.95 -5.23
C ALA A 120 -11.83 7.59 -5.51
N PHE A 121 -11.13 6.71 -6.22
CA PHE A 121 -11.59 5.34 -6.48
C PHE A 121 -11.69 4.52 -5.19
N ILE A 122 -10.72 4.63 -4.26
CA ILE A 122 -10.75 3.96 -2.96
C ILE A 122 -11.98 4.41 -2.19
N ALA A 123 -12.30 5.70 -2.17
CA ALA A 123 -13.50 6.21 -1.50
C ALA A 123 -14.78 5.61 -2.11
N ILE A 124 -14.88 5.60 -3.45
CA ILE A 124 -16.03 5.00 -4.16
C ILE A 124 -16.15 3.51 -3.83
N PHE A 125 -15.08 2.72 -3.99
CA PHE A 125 -15.10 1.29 -3.70
C PHE A 125 -15.31 0.98 -2.21
N SER A 126 -14.75 1.79 -1.30
CA SER A 126 -14.98 1.62 0.15
C SER A 126 -16.45 1.87 0.52
N TYR A 127 -17.10 2.83 -0.13
CA TYR A 127 -18.54 3.06 0.00
C TYR A 127 -19.34 1.82 -0.43
N PHE A 128 -19.10 1.30 -1.64
CA PHE A 128 -19.92 0.22 -2.21
C PHE A 128 -19.60 -1.17 -1.64
N MET A 129 -18.32 -1.48 -1.40
CA MET A 129 -17.88 -2.83 -1.01
C MET A 129 -17.98 -3.05 0.49
N VAL A 130 -17.66 -2.02 1.29
CA VAL A 130 -17.47 -2.14 2.74
C VAL A 130 -18.47 -1.29 3.53
N ASN A 131 -19.38 -0.59 2.83
CA ASN A 131 -20.37 0.31 3.43
C ASN A 131 -19.74 1.36 4.36
N HIS A 132 -18.57 1.88 3.98
CA HIS A 132 -17.85 2.88 4.78
C HIS A 132 -18.70 4.15 4.92
N LYS A 133 -18.84 4.65 6.15
CA LYS A 133 -19.62 5.86 6.44
C LYS A 133 -18.73 7.09 6.33
N PHE A 134 -19.00 7.95 5.36
CA PHE A 134 -18.24 9.18 5.15
C PHE A 134 -18.69 10.28 6.11
N THR A 135 -17.74 10.83 6.88
CA THR A 135 -17.96 12.06 7.65
C THR A 135 -17.70 13.28 6.77
N PRO A 136 -18.23 14.48 7.10
CA PRO A 136 -17.89 15.71 6.38
C PRO A 136 -16.38 15.97 6.31
N PHE A 137 -15.63 15.61 7.34
CA PHE A 137 -14.17 15.73 7.37
C PHE A 137 -13.49 14.74 6.42
N THR A 138 -13.99 13.50 6.35
CA THR A 138 -13.52 12.49 5.38
C THR A 138 -13.80 12.93 3.96
N ILE A 139 -14.99 13.49 3.68
CA ILE A 139 -15.33 14.03 2.35
C ILE A 139 -14.40 15.19 2.02
N ASN A 140 -14.20 16.13 2.94
CA ASN A 140 -13.29 17.26 2.75
C ASN A 140 -11.86 16.78 2.48
N ALA A 141 -11.36 15.79 3.22
CA ALA A 141 -10.05 15.21 3.00
C ALA A 141 -9.92 14.55 1.63
N VAL A 142 -10.89 13.73 1.23
CA VAL A 142 -10.91 13.09 -0.09
C VAL A 142 -10.95 14.14 -1.20
N VAL A 143 -11.80 15.17 -1.08
CA VAL A 143 -11.87 16.26 -2.06
C VAL A 143 -10.54 17.01 -2.14
N LEU A 144 -9.96 17.44 -1.03
CA LEU A 144 -8.70 18.18 -1.02
C LEU A 144 -7.52 17.37 -1.54
N LEU A 145 -7.44 16.09 -1.20
CA LEU A 145 -6.41 15.18 -1.71
C LEU A 145 -6.61 14.89 -3.21
N THR A 146 -7.85 14.78 -3.68
CA THR A 146 -8.16 14.60 -5.11
C THR A 146 -7.88 15.87 -5.92
N VAL A 147 -8.22 17.04 -5.38
CA VAL A 147 -7.88 18.34 -6.00
C VAL A 147 -6.37 18.55 -5.97
N GLY A 148 -5.69 18.20 -4.87
CA GLY A 148 -4.24 18.19 -4.77
C GLY A 148 -3.60 17.32 -5.86
N ALA A 149 -4.13 16.12 -6.09
CA ALA A 149 -3.73 15.25 -7.19
C ALA A 149 -3.98 15.87 -8.58
N ALA A 150 -5.15 16.48 -8.79
CA ALA A 150 -5.51 17.11 -10.06
C ALA A 150 -4.61 18.32 -10.37
N VAL A 151 -4.37 19.18 -9.39
CA VAL A 151 -3.47 20.34 -9.49
C VAL A 151 -2.05 19.91 -9.80
N LEU A 152 -1.57 18.86 -9.12
CA LEU A 152 -0.27 18.26 -9.41
C LEU A 152 -0.19 17.87 -10.91
N GLY A 153 -1.30 17.40 -11.49
CA GLY A 153 -1.35 16.89 -12.87
C GLY A 153 -1.55 17.93 -13.97
N MET A 154 -1.91 19.17 -13.61
CA MET A 154 -2.06 20.26 -14.56
C MET A 154 -0.67 20.80 -14.95
N HIS A 155 -0.33 20.76 -16.25
CA HIS A 155 0.96 21.11 -16.87
C HIS A 155 2.07 20.04 -16.86
N THR A 156 1.74 18.80 -17.23
CA THR A 156 2.73 17.74 -17.51
C THR A 156 3.47 17.88 -18.86
N GLU A 157 3.36 19.02 -19.57
CA GLU A 157 3.89 19.20 -20.93
C GLU A 157 5.43 19.23 -21.05
N THR A 158 6.21 19.04 -19.97
CA THR A 158 7.68 19.25 -20.02
C THR A 158 8.57 18.12 -19.47
N ASP A 159 8.00 16.97 -19.10
CA ASP A 159 8.72 15.87 -18.43
C ASP A 159 8.65 14.55 -19.23
N LYS A 160 8.92 14.62 -20.53
CA LYS A 160 9.16 13.41 -21.31
C LYS A 160 10.56 12.86 -20.98
N PRO A 161 10.72 11.57 -20.63
CA PRO A 161 12.04 10.95 -20.56
C PRO A 161 12.74 11.07 -21.92
N VAL A 162 13.98 11.56 -21.94
CA VAL A 162 14.74 11.92 -23.15
C VAL A 162 14.87 10.77 -24.17
N HIS A 163 14.64 9.53 -23.75
CA HIS A 163 14.92 8.32 -24.55
C HIS A 163 13.68 7.50 -24.97
N GLU A 164 12.45 7.92 -24.64
CA GLU A 164 11.24 7.11 -24.89
C GLU A 164 10.40 7.60 -26.07
N THR A 165 9.75 6.68 -26.79
CA THR A 165 8.81 7.05 -27.87
C THR A 165 7.49 7.58 -27.28
N HIS A 166 6.78 8.42 -28.04
CA HIS A 166 5.46 8.93 -27.62
C HIS A 166 4.46 7.78 -27.34
N LYS A 167 4.54 6.70 -28.12
CA LYS A 167 3.71 5.51 -27.93
C LYS A 167 3.97 4.81 -26.59
N GLN A 168 5.23 4.64 -26.20
CA GLN A 168 5.59 4.02 -24.91
C GLN A 168 5.11 4.87 -23.73
N TYR A 169 5.25 6.19 -23.82
CA TYR A 169 4.75 7.12 -22.81
C TYR A 169 3.23 6.99 -22.61
N VAL A 170 2.45 7.01 -23.70
CA VAL A 170 0.98 6.88 -23.64
C VAL A 170 0.56 5.53 -23.06
N ILE A 171 1.23 4.43 -23.45
CA ILE A 171 0.93 3.11 -22.87
C ILE A 171 1.30 3.10 -21.39
N GLY A 172 2.45 3.64 -21.00
CA GLY A 172 2.84 3.81 -19.59
C GLY A 172 1.78 4.53 -18.78
N PHE A 173 1.27 5.66 -19.30
CA PHE A 173 0.18 6.42 -18.68
C PHE A 173 -1.08 5.56 -18.48
N LEU A 174 -1.54 4.88 -19.53
CA LEU A 174 -2.74 4.03 -19.44
C LEU A 174 -2.55 2.86 -18.46
N MET A 175 -1.36 2.25 -18.42
CA MET A 175 -1.04 1.19 -17.46
C MET A 175 -1.05 1.73 -16.03
N THR A 176 -0.52 2.93 -15.78
CA THR A 176 -0.56 3.55 -14.44
C THR A 176 -1.98 3.91 -14.00
N VAL A 177 -2.84 4.39 -14.91
CA VAL A 177 -4.26 4.60 -14.60
C VAL A 177 -4.94 3.28 -14.23
N ALA A 178 -4.66 2.21 -15.00
CA ALA A 178 -5.21 0.89 -14.72
C ALA A 178 -4.72 0.36 -13.36
N ALA A 179 -3.44 0.54 -13.02
CA ALA A 179 -2.89 0.22 -11.70
C ALA A 179 -3.59 1.00 -10.58
N ALA A 180 -3.77 2.32 -10.74
CA ALA A 180 -4.45 3.15 -9.75
C ALA A 180 -5.88 2.66 -9.46
N VAL A 181 -6.65 2.32 -10.50
CA VAL A 181 -8.02 1.79 -10.36
C VAL A 181 -8.00 0.40 -9.71
N MET A 182 -7.08 -0.45 -10.11
CA MET A 182 -7.03 -1.83 -9.62
C MET A 182 -6.56 -1.90 -8.17
N TYR A 183 -5.52 -1.16 -7.80
CA TYR A 183 -5.10 -1.02 -6.41
C TYR A 183 -6.19 -0.39 -5.53
N ALA A 184 -6.91 0.62 -6.06
CA ALA A 184 -8.03 1.22 -5.36
C ALA A 184 -9.19 0.25 -5.09
N PHE A 185 -9.36 -0.78 -5.92
CA PHE A 185 -10.31 -1.86 -5.72
C PHE A 185 -9.77 -2.94 -4.77
N ILE A 186 -8.49 -3.30 -4.87
CA ILE A 186 -7.81 -4.29 -4.02
C ILE A 186 -7.91 -3.91 -2.54
N LEU A 187 -7.67 -2.64 -2.19
CA LEU A 187 -7.65 -2.20 -0.80
C LEU A 187 -8.98 -2.46 -0.05
N PRO A 188 -10.16 -2.00 -0.55
CA PRO A 188 -11.45 -2.33 0.04
C PRO A 188 -11.81 -3.82 -0.05
N LEU A 189 -11.33 -4.54 -1.08
CA LEU A 189 -11.56 -5.99 -1.19
C LEU A 189 -10.89 -6.75 -0.04
N VAL A 190 -9.68 -6.36 0.36
CA VAL A 190 -9.00 -6.91 1.54
C VAL A 190 -9.78 -6.61 2.81
N GLU A 191 -10.24 -5.36 2.99
CA GLU A 191 -11.07 -5.00 4.16
C GLU A 191 -12.36 -5.82 4.22
N LEU A 192 -13.05 -5.99 3.08
CA LEU A 192 -14.24 -6.81 2.97
C LEU A 192 -13.95 -8.28 3.32
N ALA A 193 -12.82 -8.83 2.88
CA ALA A 193 -12.39 -10.18 3.23
C ALA A 193 -12.22 -10.33 4.75
N TYR A 194 -11.69 -9.32 5.44
CA TYR A 194 -11.57 -9.31 6.90
C TYR A 194 -12.92 -9.27 7.60
N GLN A 195 -13.84 -8.42 7.15
CA GLN A 195 -15.19 -8.34 7.70
C GLN A 195 -15.99 -9.63 7.49
N LYS A 196 -15.74 -10.35 6.39
CA LYS A 196 -16.44 -11.60 6.04
C LYS A 196 -15.71 -12.87 6.47
N ALA A 197 -14.57 -12.77 7.16
CA ALA A 197 -13.69 -13.89 7.47
C ALA A 197 -14.32 -14.97 8.38
N LYS A 198 -15.45 -14.69 9.07
CA LYS A 198 -16.12 -15.57 10.06
C LYS A 198 -15.14 -16.23 11.05
N GLN A 199 -14.12 -15.49 11.46
CA GLN A 199 -13.11 -15.88 12.44
C GLN A 199 -12.56 -14.64 13.15
N PRO A 200 -12.06 -14.77 14.39
CA PRO A 200 -11.49 -13.64 15.10
C PRO A 200 -10.25 -13.12 14.36
N MET A 201 -10.25 -11.84 14.02
CA MET A 201 -9.13 -11.20 13.37
C MET A 201 -8.02 -10.89 14.39
N SER A 202 -6.79 -11.27 14.06
CA SER A 202 -5.59 -10.97 14.83
C SER A 202 -4.49 -10.48 13.90
N TYR A 203 -3.50 -9.78 14.43
CA TYR A 203 -2.37 -9.31 13.61
C TYR A 203 -1.58 -10.49 13.00
N THR A 204 -1.46 -11.61 13.70
CA THR A 204 -0.87 -12.85 13.16
C THR A 204 -1.62 -13.33 11.91
N LEU A 205 -2.95 -13.33 11.96
CA LEU A 205 -3.77 -13.73 10.82
C LEU A 205 -3.63 -12.77 9.62
N VAL A 206 -3.45 -11.48 9.89
CA VAL A 206 -3.16 -10.47 8.85
C VAL A 206 -1.82 -10.74 8.17
N LEU A 207 -0.79 -11.10 8.95
CA LEU A 207 0.51 -11.51 8.40
C LEU A 207 0.40 -12.79 7.57
N GLU A 208 -0.42 -13.76 7.97
CA GLU A 208 -0.69 -14.95 7.15
C GLU A 208 -1.40 -14.61 5.84
N VAL A 209 -2.40 -13.73 5.87
CA VAL A 209 -3.07 -13.24 4.65
C VAL A 209 -2.08 -12.53 3.73
N GLN A 210 -1.23 -11.65 4.27
CA GLN A 210 -0.22 -10.93 3.50
C GLN A 210 0.80 -11.89 2.89
N LEU A 211 1.21 -12.93 3.62
CA LEU A 211 2.11 -13.96 3.12
C LEU A 211 1.51 -14.66 1.90
N ILE A 212 0.24 -15.09 1.99
CA ILE A 212 -0.47 -15.73 0.88
C ILE A 212 -0.63 -14.76 -0.29
N LEU A 213 -1.03 -13.51 -0.03
CA LEU A 213 -1.19 -12.49 -1.05
C LEU A 213 0.12 -12.28 -1.83
N CYS A 214 1.22 -12.00 -1.14
CA CYS A 214 2.51 -11.80 -1.80
C CYS A 214 2.99 -13.06 -2.52
N PHE A 215 2.78 -14.25 -1.96
CA PHE A 215 3.17 -15.50 -2.61
C PHE A 215 2.47 -15.69 -3.96
N PHE A 216 1.15 -15.49 -4.02
CA PHE A 216 0.42 -15.62 -5.28
C PHE A 216 0.70 -14.47 -6.26
N ALA A 217 0.91 -13.25 -5.77
CA ALA A 217 1.36 -12.13 -6.60
C ALA A 217 2.73 -12.42 -7.24
N SER A 218 3.69 -12.90 -6.43
CA SER A 218 5.00 -13.32 -6.90
C SER A 218 4.91 -14.48 -7.89
N LEU A 219 3.98 -15.43 -7.70
CA LEU A 219 3.78 -16.53 -8.64
C LEU A 219 3.28 -16.03 -10.01
N VAL A 220 2.35 -15.06 -10.03
CA VAL A 220 1.91 -14.42 -11.27
C VAL A 220 3.09 -13.75 -11.98
N SER A 221 3.90 -12.98 -11.25
CA SER A 221 5.08 -12.33 -11.84
C SER A 221 6.14 -13.33 -12.30
N LEU A 222 6.36 -14.43 -11.58
CA LEU A 222 7.26 -15.52 -11.99
C LEU A 222 6.80 -16.21 -13.27
N ILE A 223 5.50 -16.46 -13.41
CA ILE A 223 4.92 -17.00 -14.66
C ILE A 223 5.14 -16.00 -15.80
N GLY A 224 4.92 -14.71 -15.54
CA GLY A 224 5.20 -13.64 -16.50
C GLY A 224 6.66 -13.60 -16.93
N MET A 225 7.60 -13.69 -15.99
CA MET A 225 9.04 -13.79 -16.25
C MET A 225 9.40 -15.03 -17.09
N TYR A 226 8.77 -16.17 -16.80
CA TYR A 226 8.97 -17.41 -17.54
C TYR A 226 8.53 -17.25 -19.00
N ILE A 227 7.33 -16.71 -19.23
CA ILE A 227 6.78 -16.47 -20.57
C ILE A 227 7.62 -15.43 -21.32
N ALA A 228 8.11 -14.39 -20.64
CA ALA A 228 8.95 -13.35 -21.23
C ALA A 228 10.40 -13.79 -21.49
N GLY A 229 10.83 -14.94 -20.96
CA GLY A 229 12.20 -15.43 -21.08
C GLY A 229 13.21 -14.66 -20.22
N ASP A 230 12.76 -14.00 -19.16
CA ASP A 230 13.58 -13.08 -18.36
C ASP A 230 14.73 -13.78 -17.61
N PHE A 231 14.56 -15.04 -17.21
CA PHE A 231 15.56 -15.76 -16.41
C PHE A 231 16.95 -15.81 -17.06
N LYS A 232 17.02 -16.05 -18.39
CA LYS A 232 18.30 -16.07 -19.11
C LYS A 232 18.85 -14.66 -19.30
N ALA A 233 17.95 -13.70 -19.51
CA ALA A 233 18.32 -12.32 -19.77
C ALA A 233 18.82 -11.58 -18.51
N LEU A 234 18.36 -11.97 -17.32
CA LEU A 234 18.75 -11.33 -16.06
C LEU A 234 20.24 -11.47 -15.76
N LEU A 235 20.86 -12.60 -16.10
CA LEU A 235 22.30 -12.79 -15.92
C LEU A 235 23.13 -11.84 -16.79
N ILE A 236 22.65 -11.56 -18.01
CA ILE A 236 23.29 -10.61 -18.91
C ILE A 236 23.07 -9.19 -18.41
N GLU A 237 21.82 -8.87 -18.02
CA GLU A 237 21.46 -7.56 -17.48
C GLU A 237 22.22 -7.22 -16.20
N ALA A 238 22.44 -8.18 -15.32
CA ALA A 238 23.23 -7.99 -14.10
C ALA A 238 24.69 -7.60 -14.43
N ARG A 239 25.30 -8.23 -15.44
CA ARG A 239 26.67 -7.93 -15.88
C ARG A 239 26.78 -6.58 -16.60
N GLU A 240 25.74 -6.19 -17.34
CA GLU A 240 25.67 -4.94 -18.10
C GLU A 240 25.09 -3.77 -17.28
N PHE A 241 24.75 -3.99 -16.02
CA PHE A 241 24.18 -2.97 -15.16
C PHE A 241 25.17 -1.81 -14.98
N LYS A 242 24.72 -0.58 -15.21
CA LYS A 242 25.60 0.61 -15.28
C LYS A 242 26.39 0.87 -13.99
N LEU A 243 25.83 0.48 -12.84
CA LEU A 243 26.47 0.63 -11.52
C LEU A 243 27.33 -0.60 -11.14
N GLY A 244 27.45 -1.59 -12.02
CA GLY A 244 28.15 -2.84 -11.79
C GLY A 244 27.26 -3.95 -11.25
N GLU A 245 27.72 -5.20 -11.45
CA GLU A 245 26.97 -6.41 -11.11
C GLU A 245 26.68 -6.55 -9.61
N ALA A 246 27.63 -6.19 -8.74
CA ALA A 246 27.39 -6.21 -7.30
C ALA A 246 26.24 -5.26 -6.88
N MET A 247 26.20 -4.06 -7.47
CA MET A 247 25.15 -3.09 -7.19
C MET A 247 23.80 -3.54 -7.73
N PHE A 248 23.75 -4.27 -8.84
CA PHE A 248 22.51 -4.88 -9.32
C PHE A 248 21.86 -5.75 -8.24
N TYR A 249 22.62 -6.67 -7.62
CA TYR A 249 22.08 -7.53 -6.57
C TYR A 249 21.68 -6.76 -5.31
N VAL A 250 22.43 -5.70 -4.95
CA VAL A 250 22.04 -4.80 -3.84
C VAL A 250 20.69 -4.15 -4.14
N VAL A 251 20.51 -3.58 -5.34
CA VAL A 251 19.25 -2.95 -5.75
C VAL A 251 18.10 -3.95 -5.72
N VAL A 252 18.32 -5.17 -6.20
CA VAL A 252 17.34 -6.27 -6.20
C VAL A 252 16.89 -6.62 -4.77
N VAL A 253 17.83 -6.84 -3.86
CA VAL A 253 17.53 -7.24 -2.47
C VAL A 253 16.84 -6.12 -1.72
N PHE A 254 17.35 -4.89 -1.80
CA PHE A 254 16.72 -3.76 -1.13
C PHE A 254 15.36 -3.41 -1.74
N SER A 255 15.17 -3.61 -3.05
CA SER A 255 13.85 -3.41 -3.68
C SER A 255 12.82 -4.33 -3.05
N ALA A 256 13.13 -5.63 -2.94
CA ALA A 256 12.25 -6.60 -2.30
C ALA A 256 11.95 -6.26 -0.83
N ILE A 257 12.95 -5.80 -0.05
CA ILE A 257 12.76 -5.42 1.35
C ILE A 257 11.88 -4.17 1.48
N ILE A 258 12.14 -3.14 0.68
CA ILE A 258 11.44 -1.85 0.76
C ILE A 258 9.98 -2.02 0.34
N TRP A 259 9.72 -2.72 -0.78
CA TRP A 259 8.36 -3.01 -1.23
C TRP A 259 7.59 -3.87 -0.24
N GLN A 260 8.26 -4.80 0.44
CA GLN A 260 7.63 -5.55 1.52
C GLN A 260 7.14 -4.65 2.66
N GLY A 261 7.85 -3.55 2.93
CA GLY A 261 7.40 -2.51 3.84
C GLY A 261 6.10 -1.84 3.38
N PHE A 262 5.96 -1.54 2.08
CA PHE A 262 4.73 -0.97 1.55
C PHE A 262 3.53 -1.89 1.80
N PHE A 263 3.64 -3.15 1.39
CA PHE A 263 2.56 -4.13 1.54
C PHE A 263 2.19 -4.39 3.01
N LEU A 264 3.19 -4.56 3.89
CA LEU A 264 2.95 -4.77 5.32
C LEU A 264 2.31 -3.56 6.00
N GLY A 265 2.81 -2.36 5.70
CA GLY A 265 2.28 -1.14 6.28
C GLY A 265 0.84 -0.86 5.82
N ALA A 266 0.54 -1.08 4.54
CA ALA A 266 -0.80 -0.91 3.98
C ALA A 266 -1.79 -1.89 4.63
N ILE A 267 -1.49 -3.19 4.62
CA ILE A 267 -2.41 -4.18 5.15
C ILE A 267 -2.57 -4.08 6.69
N GLY A 268 -1.51 -3.64 7.38
CA GLY A 268 -1.55 -3.35 8.80
C GLY A 268 -2.47 -2.18 9.12
N LEU A 269 -2.47 -1.12 8.30
CA LEU A 269 -3.40 -0.01 8.45
C LEU A 269 -4.84 -0.40 8.16
N ILE A 270 -5.09 -1.25 7.16
CA ILE A 270 -6.42 -1.80 6.89
C ILE A 270 -6.95 -2.54 8.11
N PHE A 271 -6.12 -3.38 8.73
CA PHE A 271 -6.50 -4.12 9.94
C PHE A 271 -6.77 -3.20 11.14
N CYS A 272 -5.97 -2.14 11.31
CA CYS A 272 -6.09 -1.25 12.45
C CYS A 272 -7.24 -0.25 12.34
N ALA A 273 -7.57 0.15 11.12
CA ALA A 273 -8.49 1.24 10.83
C ALA A 273 -9.42 0.89 9.66
N SER A 274 -8.99 1.15 8.41
CA SER A 274 -9.75 0.83 7.19
C SER A 274 -8.87 0.94 5.92
N SER A 275 -9.38 0.43 4.79
CA SER A 275 -8.83 0.65 3.45
C SER A 275 -8.74 2.11 3.08
N LEU A 276 -9.73 2.91 3.50
CA LEU A 276 -9.74 4.35 3.25
C LEU A 276 -8.61 5.05 4.02
N VAL A 277 -8.38 4.70 5.29
CA VAL A 277 -7.25 5.25 6.07
C VAL A 277 -5.91 4.88 5.43
N SER A 278 -5.75 3.62 5.01
CA SER A 278 -4.56 3.19 4.29
C SER A 278 -4.37 3.99 2.99
N GLY A 279 -5.44 4.19 2.22
CA GLY A 279 -5.44 5.00 1.00
C GLY A 279 -5.04 6.46 1.25
N ILE A 280 -5.61 7.10 2.28
CA ILE A 280 -5.26 8.47 2.69
C ILE A 280 -3.77 8.55 3.06
N MET A 281 -3.25 7.59 3.83
CA MET A 281 -1.85 7.56 4.21
C MET A 281 -0.93 7.44 2.98
N ILE A 282 -1.27 6.57 2.04
CA ILE A 282 -0.54 6.43 0.77
C ILE A 282 -0.55 7.76 0.00
N SER A 283 -1.72 8.39 -0.16
CA SER A 283 -1.84 9.67 -0.88
C SER A 283 -1.01 10.79 -0.27
N VAL A 284 -0.90 10.83 1.06
CA VAL A 284 -0.13 11.87 1.76
C VAL A 284 1.37 11.66 1.62
N LEU A 285 1.81 10.42 1.40
CA LEU A 285 3.20 10.07 1.14
C LEU A 285 3.61 10.29 -0.33
N LEU A 286 2.66 10.44 -1.26
CA LEU A 286 2.98 10.67 -2.68
C LEU A 286 3.77 11.97 -2.91
N PRO A 287 3.34 13.16 -2.42
CA PRO A 287 4.14 14.38 -2.56
C PRO A 287 5.54 14.28 -1.97
N ILE A 288 5.71 13.55 -0.86
CA ILE A 288 7.02 13.31 -0.25
C ILE A 288 7.89 12.48 -1.20
N THR A 289 7.30 11.45 -1.83
CA THR A 289 7.97 10.60 -2.82
C THR A 289 8.46 11.42 -4.02
N GLU A 290 7.66 12.37 -4.49
CA GLU A 290 8.05 13.27 -5.58
C GLU A 290 9.20 14.22 -5.21
N VAL A 291 9.15 14.81 -4.01
CA VAL A 291 10.25 15.65 -3.50
C VAL A 291 11.54 14.83 -3.43
N LEU A 292 11.48 13.58 -2.96
CA LEU A 292 12.64 12.70 -2.95
C LEU A 292 13.12 12.36 -4.37
N ALA A 293 12.21 12.16 -5.33
CA ALA A 293 12.58 11.92 -6.73
C ALA A 293 13.31 13.13 -7.34
N VAL A 294 12.88 14.36 -7.01
CA VAL A 294 13.60 15.59 -7.38
C VAL A 294 15.00 15.62 -6.76
N ILE A 295 15.15 15.27 -5.48
CA ILE A 295 16.45 15.30 -4.80
C ILE A 295 17.41 14.25 -5.39
N PHE A 296 16.96 13.01 -5.58
CA PHE A 296 17.82 11.89 -5.98
C PHE A 296 18.04 11.79 -7.49
N TYR A 297 17.05 12.18 -8.30
CA TYR A 297 17.10 12.04 -9.76
C TYR A 297 17.11 13.37 -10.50
N HIS A 298 17.14 14.50 -9.78
CA HIS A 298 17.11 15.84 -10.35
C HIS A 298 15.92 16.04 -11.31
N GLU A 299 14.78 15.39 -11.01
CA GLU A 299 13.51 15.66 -11.70
C GLU A 299 13.11 17.13 -11.48
N LYS A 300 12.41 17.74 -12.44
CA LYS A 300 12.01 19.16 -12.33
C LYS A 300 10.98 19.33 -11.22
N PHE A 301 11.20 20.30 -10.33
CA PHE A 301 10.22 20.68 -9.31
C PHE A 301 9.49 21.95 -9.73
N GLN A 302 8.23 21.82 -10.13
CA GLN A 302 7.37 22.94 -10.53
C GLN A 302 6.51 23.43 -9.35
N ALA A 303 5.93 24.62 -9.45
CA ALA A 303 5.19 25.27 -8.35
C ALA A 303 3.95 24.46 -7.90
N GLU A 304 3.37 23.70 -8.83
CA GLU A 304 2.21 22.81 -8.67
C GLU A 304 2.51 21.68 -7.69
N LYS A 305 3.75 21.17 -7.68
CA LYS A 305 4.21 20.14 -6.72
C LYS A 305 4.18 20.68 -5.28
N GLY A 306 4.57 21.93 -5.09
CA GLY A 306 4.46 22.63 -3.80
C GLY A 306 3.00 22.84 -3.36
N LEU A 307 2.12 23.25 -4.28
CA LEU A 307 0.70 23.47 -3.99
C LEU A 307 -0.01 22.16 -3.63
N SER A 308 0.27 21.07 -4.34
CA SER A 308 -0.29 19.76 -4.02
C SER A 308 0.21 19.17 -2.71
N LEU A 309 1.50 19.36 -2.37
CA LEU A 309 2.03 19.01 -1.05
C LEU A 309 1.24 19.74 0.05
N ALA A 310 0.99 21.04 -0.11
CA ALA A 310 0.21 21.82 0.84
C ALA A 310 -1.25 21.34 0.95
N LEU A 311 -1.92 21.07 -0.18
CA LEU A 311 -3.28 20.52 -0.20
C LEU A 311 -3.36 19.12 0.42
N SER A 312 -2.34 18.30 0.21
CA SER A 312 -2.26 16.95 0.77
C SER A 312 -2.08 16.97 2.28
N LEU A 313 -1.19 17.84 2.78
CA LEU A 313 -1.03 18.10 4.21
C LEU A 313 -2.33 18.61 4.84
N TRP A 314 -3.04 19.53 4.17
CA TRP A 314 -4.33 20.02 4.65
C TRP A 314 -5.38 18.90 4.70
N GLY A 315 -5.50 18.10 3.63
CA GLY A 315 -6.43 16.98 3.58
C GLY A 315 -6.17 15.96 4.69
N PHE A 316 -4.90 15.64 4.95
CA PHE A 316 -4.49 14.79 6.07
C PHE A 316 -4.88 15.36 7.43
N VAL A 317 -4.53 16.63 7.68
CA VAL A 317 -4.86 17.31 8.93
C VAL A 317 -6.37 17.37 9.15
N SER A 318 -7.14 17.62 8.08
CA SER A 318 -8.61 17.64 8.13
C SER A 318 -9.19 16.27 8.51
N TYR A 319 -8.65 15.19 7.94
CA TYR A 319 -9.08 13.83 8.26
C TYR A 319 -8.80 13.48 9.72
N PHE A 320 -7.56 13.64 10.18
CA PHE A 320 -7.17 13.30 11.55
C PHE A 320 -7.88 14.17 12.59
N TYR A 321 -8.09 15.45 12.30
CA TYR A 321 -8.88 16.32 13.15
C TYR A 321 -10.33 15.83 13.27
N GLY A 322 -10.94 15.42 12.16
CA GLY A 322 -12.27 14.82 12.14
C GLY A 322 -12.35 13.53 12.96
N GLU A 323 -11.37 12.65 12.85
CA GLU A 323 -11.32 11.39 13.59
C GLU A 323 -11.17 11.64 15.11
N ILE A 324 -10.26 12.54 15.51
CA ILE A 324 -10.07 12.91 16.92
C ILE A 324 -11.34 13.55 17.50
N LYS A 325 -12.03 14.38 16.69
CA LYS A 325 -13.29 15.01 17.10
C LYS A 325 -14.40 13.97 17.25
N SER A 326 -14.56 13.08 16.28
CA SER A 326 -15.53 11.98 16.34
C SER A 326 -15.28 11.07 17.54
N GLU A 327 -14.02 10.72 17.84
CA GLU A 327 -13.65 9.92 19.01
C GLU A 327 -14.00 10.64 20.33
N LYS A 328 -13.76 11.95 20.42
CA LYS A 328 -14.13 12.76 21.60
C LYS A 328 -15.64 12.86 21.76
N ASP A 329 -16.37 13.08 20.66
CA ASP A 329 -17.82 13.18 20.67
C ASP A 329 -18.46 11.83 21.07
N GLN A 330 -17.93 10.70 20.58
CA GLN A 330 -18.37 9.36 20.98
C GLN A 330 -18.13 9.09 22.48
N LYS A 331 -16.94 9.42 22.99
CA LYS A 331 -16.63 9.26 24.43
C LYS A 331 -17.54 10.12 25.31
N ARG A 332 -17.84 11.34 24.85
CA ARG A 332 -18.74 12.24 25.55
C ARG A 332 -20.18 11.70 25.57
N ILE A 333 -20.69 11.23 24.43
CA ILE A 333 -22.02 10.60 24.35
C ILE A 333 -22.08 9.36 25.25
N GLN A 334 -21.01 8.57 25.29
CA GLN A 334 -20.95 7.37 26.12
C GLN A 334 -20.96 7.72 27.62
N GLN A 335 -20.18 8.72 28.04
CA GLN A 335 -20.21 9.25 29.40
C GLN A 335 -21.58 9.86 29.78
N GLU A 336 -22.20 10.61 28.88
CA GLU A 336 -23.55 11.17 29.10
C GLU A 336 -24.61 10.06 29.20
N SER A 337 -24.48 8.98 28.42
CA SER A 337 -25.37 7.82 28.48
C SER A 337 -25.20 7.00 29.77
N GLU A 338 -23.96 6.81 30.23
CA GLU A 338 -23.66 6.14 31.51
C GLU A 338 -24.19 6.97 32.68
N LEU A 339 -23.97 8.28 32.68
CA LEU A 339 -24.49 9.19 33.70
C LEU A 339 -26.03 9.20 33.74
N ALA A 340 -26.69 9.19 32.57
CA ALA A 340 -28.14 9.13 32.47
C ALA A 340 -28.71 7.79 32.95
N SER A 341 -28.01 6.67 32.68
CA SER A 341 -28.41 5.34 33.17
C SER A 341 -28.28 5.23 34.69
N LEU A 342 -27.18 5.73 35.27
CA LEU A 342 -26.93 5.75 36.72
C LEU A 342 -27.99 6.59 37.46
N SER A 343 -28.35 7.75 36.90
CA SER A 343 -29.38 8.63 37.45
C SER A 343 -30.78 7.97 37.47
N ARG A 344 -31.13 7.20 36.43
CA ARG A 344 -32.40 6.44 36.41
C ARG A 344 -32.43 5.33 37.46
N THR A 345 -31.33 4.59 37.63
CA THR A 345 -31.25 3.52 38.64
C THR A 345 -31.34 4.05 40.07
N ILE A 346 -30.86 5.26 40.34
CA ILE A 346 -31.01 5.91 41.65
C ILE A 346 -32.46 6.38 41.91
N SER A 347 -33.20 6.73 40.86
CA SER A 347 -34.60 7.18 40.98
C SER A 347 -35.62 6.04 41.17
N GLU A 348 -35.23 4.79 40.94
CA GLU A 348 -36.10 3.60 41.05
C GLU A 348 -35.90 2.84 42.39
N CYS A 349 -34.90 3.23 43.19
CA CYS A 349 -34.72 2.82 44.60
C CYS A 349 -35.33 3.86 45.54
#